data_AF-A0A7C7PXS9-F1
#
_entry.id   AF-A0A7C7PXS9-F1
#
_cell.length_a   1.000
_cell.length_b   1.000
_cell.length_c   1.000
_cell.angle_alpha   90.00
_cell.angle_beta   90.00
_cell.angle_gamma   90.00
#
_symmetry.space_group_name_H-M   'P 1'
#
loop_
_entity.id
_entity.type
_entity.pdbx_description
1 polymer ?
#
loop_
_entity_poly.entity_id
_entity_poly.type
_entity_poly.pdbx_seq_one_letter_code
_entity_poly.pdbx_strand_id
1 'polypeptide(L)'
;MCREKTKLTVFSKSKIGLELASLIGNPSLAVELQPSEMDVSYRVPRGSLCTLCKGARMLCGKARCPIIVRLVHYFRSMARIRGLTLDGSSPPSVFVGRLGYPYVYIGPLSPPVHGDTSIMDTPELWFGKPIDKIAEYRFSLIRGRFRVKVDQPIGSNRLLDEVRELALSTFPVDVEMMFKRRPRGVFILDDEVQPFGASAPVSSIRIGALKVDHRLERAYDDYDLKASEAVLEVYQHGVPVSKIQRAFSVGAFGELRRRRLVPTRWSITAVDSMISKALMERVKDSPVISEYRVYESNYLDNRFEVIMFPDT
;
A
#
# COMPACT_ATOMS: atom_id res chain seq x y z
N MET A 1 -21.92 2.28 11.85
CA MET A 1 -22.42 3.30 10.90
C MET A 1 -22.57 2.68 9.52
N CYS A 2 -23.82 2.60 9.06
CA CYS A 2 -24.23 2.01 7.79
C CYS A 2 -23.82 2.87 6.59
N ARG A 3 -23.34 2.16 5.55
CA ARG A 3 -23.18 2.52 4.13
C ARG A 3 -23.67 3.91 3.68
N GLU A 4 -22.75 4.70 3.12
CA GLU A 4 -22.95 5.19 1.76
C GLU A 4 -22.28 4.22 0.79
N LYS A 5 -23.08 3.56 -0.05
CA LYS A 5 -22.53 2.89 -1.23
C LYS A 5 -22.15 4.00 -2.20
N THR A 6 -20.88 4.43 -2.20
CA THR A 6 -20.33 5.29 -3.24
C THR A 6 -20.63 4.62 -4.58
N LYS A 7 -21.62 5.14 -5.33
CA LYS A 7 -22.02 4.55 -6.60
C LYS A 7 -20.89 4.83 -7.60
N LEU A 8 -20.07 3.82 -7.90
CA LEU A 8 -18.93 3.92 -8.81
C LEU A 8 -19.38 3.64 -10.26
N THR A 9 -18.81 4.37 -11.22
CA THR A 9 -18.97 4.06 -12.65
C THR A 9 -17.83 3.14 -13.08
N VAL A 10 -18.16 1.96 -13.59
CA VAL A 10 -17.18 0.98 -14.10
C VAL A 10 -17.04 1.18 -15.60
N PHE A 11 -15.82 1.46 -16.06
CA PHE A 11 -15.51 1.46 -17.48
C PHE A 11 -14.81 0.14 -17.84
N SER A 12 -15.29 -0.49 -18.91
CA SER A 12 -14.81 -1.77 -19.46
C SER A 12 -14.40 -1.57 -20.93
N LYS A 13 -13.45 -2.41 -21.37
CA LYS A 13 -12.88 -2.66 -22.72
C LYS A 13 -13.37 -1.84 -23.92
N SER A 14 -14.68 -1.65 -24.11
CA SER A 14 -15.28 -1.07 -25.33
C SER A 14 -15.44 0.45 -25.34
N LYS A 15 -15.19 1.16 -24.24
CA LYS A 15 -15.37 2.64 -24.17
C LYS A 15 -14.10 3.43 -23.86
N ILE A 16 -12.99 2.74 -23.77
CA ILE A 16 -11.67 3.34 -23.63
C ILE A 16 -11.22 3.79 -25.02
N GLY A 17 -11.63 4.98 -25.42
CA GLY A 17 -11.07 5.68 -26.59
C GLY A 17 -9.69 6.23 -26.28
N LEU A 18 -8.79 5.38 -25.77
CA LEU A 18 -7.41 5.74 -25.52
C LEU A 18 -6.57 5.27 -26.69
N GLU A 19 -6.14 6.20 -27.55
CA GLU A 19 -4.89 6.02 -28.29
C GLU A 19 -3.71 6.12 -27.30
N LEU A 20 -3.58 5.15 -26.39
CA LEU A 20 -2.48 5.07 -25.41
C LEU A 20 -1.10 5.10 -26.09
N ALA A 21 -1.03 4.64 -27.34
CA ALA A 21 0.16 4.71 -28.18
C ALA A 21 0.66 6.14 -28.42
N SER A 22 -0.23 7.13 -28.54
CA SER A 22 0.14 8.53 -28.78
C SER A 22 0.68 9.24 -27.52
N LEU A 23 0.31 8.76 -26.33
CA LEU A 23 0.69 9.34 -25.04
C LEU A 23 2.00 8.78 -24.48
N ILE A 24 2.57 7.78 -25.14
CA ILE A 24 3.78 7.10 -24.70
C ILE A 24 4.82 7.31 -25.79
N GLY A 25 5.75 8.24 -25.55
CA GLY A 25 6.88 8.51 -26.45
C GLY A 25 7.89 7.36 -26.59
N ASN A 26 7.49 6.12 -26.27
CA ASN A 26 8.29 4.92 -26.43
C ASN A 26 7.56 3.92 -27.35
N PRO A 27 8.04 3.73 -28.60
CA PRO A 27 7.39 2.90 -29.61
C PRO A 27 7.20 1.43 -29.21
N SER A 28 8.07 0.87 -28.35
CA SER A 28 7.93 -0.53 -27.91
C SER A 28 6.77 -0.73 -26.95
N LEU A 29 6.50 0.24 -26.07
CA LEU A 29 5.36 0.24 -25.16
C LEU A 29 4.04 0.46 -25.90
N ALA A 30 4.04 1.21 -27.00
CA ALA A 30 2.84 1.44 -27.81
C ALA A 30 2.29 0.14 -28.44
N VAL A 31 3.18 -0.80 -28.79
CA VAL A 31 2.81 -2.12 -29.33
C VAL A 31 2.26 -3.05 -28.23
N GLU A 32 2.81 -3.01 -27.02
CA GLU A 32 2.35 -3.80 -25.86
C GLU A 32 1.02 -3.32 -25.26
N LEU A 33 0.57 -2.11 -25.63
CA LEU A 33 -0.64 -1.47 -25.12
C LEU A 33 -1.82 -1.59 -26.11
N GLN A 34 -1.77 -2.54 -27.04
CA GLN A 34 -2.88 -2.77 -27.96
C GLN A 34 -4.18 -3.12 -27.19
N PRO A 35 -5.33 -2.49 -27.51
CA PRO A 35 -6.60 -2.65 -26.80
C PRO A 35 -7.13 -4.09 -26.70
N SER A 36 -6.69 -4.99 -27.59
CA SER A 36 -7.09 -6.40 -27.66
C SER A 36 -6.66 -7.21 -26.41
N GLU A 37 -5.57 -6.80 -25.75
CA GLU A 37 -5.00 -7.51 -24.58
C GLU A 37 -5.36 -6.89 -23.22
N MET A 38 -6.03 -5.73 -23.20
CA MET A 38 -6.33 -5.01 -21.96
C MET A 38 -7.55 -5.57 -21.22
N ASP A 39 -7.33 -6.34 -20.14
CA ASP A 39 -8.37 -6.63 -19.14
C ASP A 39 -8.22 -5.71 -17.91
N VAL A 40 -8.42 -4.42 -18.16
CA VAL A 40 -8.32 -3.38 -17.14
C VAL A 40 -9.68 -2.73 -16.94
N SER A 41 -10.14 -2.71 -15.69
CA SER A 41 -11.28 -1.90 -15.29
C SER A 41 -10.81 -0.77 -14.39
N TYR A 42 -11.35 0.42 -14.62
CA TYR A 42 -11.17 1.53 -13.69
C TYR A 42 -12.51 2.02 -13.16
N ARG A 43 -12.49 2.51 -11.92
CA ARG A 43 -13.65 3.06 -11.22
C ARG A 43 -13.36 4.50 -10.86
N VAL A 44 -14.28 5.38 -11.21
CA VAL A 44 -14.23 6.79 -10.83
C VAL A 44 -15.47 7.16 -10.02
N PRO A 45 -15.37 8.13 -9.09
CA PRO A 45 -16.54 8.69 -8.43
C PRO A 45 -17.53 9.24 -9.45
N ARG A 46 -18.83 9.09 -9.18
CA ARG A 46 -19.88 9.70 -10.01
C ARG A 46 -19.72 11.22 -10.05
N GLY A 47 -19.95 11.82 -11.21
CA GLY A 47 -19.76 13.26 -11.42
C GLY A 47 -18.30 13.68 -11.64
N SER A 48 -17.34 12.76 -11.58
CA SER A 48 -15.94 13.08 -11.83
C SER A 48 -15.71 13.53 -13.28
N LEU A 49 -15.01 14.65 -13.44
CA LEU A 49 -14.51 15.15 -14.74
C LEU A 49 -13.67 14.11 -15.50
N CYS A 50 -13.09 13.13 -14.80
CA CYS A 50 -12.35 12.02 -15.42
C CYS A 50 -13.18 11.22 -16.44
N THR A 51 -14.50 11.12 -16.22
CA THR A 51 -15.42 10.44 -17.16
C THR A 51 -15.51 11.16 -18.51
N LEU A 52 -15.43 12.48 -18.51
CA LEU A 52 -15.46 13.34 -19.69
C LEU A 52 -14.05 13.51 -20.29
N CYS A 53 -13.05 13.64 -19.42
CA CYS A 53 -11.66 13.87 -19.76
C CYS A 53 -11.04 12.68 -20.51
N LYS A 54 -11.39 11.46 -20.08
CA LYS A 54 -10.85 10.17 -20.59
C LYS A 54 -9.31 10.13 -20.68
N GLY A 55 -8.63 10.94 -19.86
CA GLY A 55 -7.17 11.03 -19.82
C GLY A 55 -6.51 11.85 -20.93
N ALA A 56 -7.27 12.39 -21.89
CA ALA A 56 -6.73 13.14 -23.03
C ALA A 56 -6.88 14.67 -22.88
N ARG A 57 -7.95 15.13 -22.21
CA ARG A 57 -8.32 16.56 -22.18
C ARG A 57 -7.80 17.34 -20.99
N MET A 58 -7.16 16.66 -20.03
CA MET A 58 -6.56 17.27 -18.84
C MET A 58 -7.49 18.22 -18.05
N LEU A 59 -8.79 17.90 -18.01
CA LEU A 59 -9.83 18.71 -17.36
C LEU A 59 -9.62 18.92 -15.85
N CYS A 60 -8.72 18.15 -15.23
CA CYS A 60 -8.34 18.32 -13.82
C CYS A 60 -7.22 19.34 -13.60
N GLY A 61 -6.70 19.99 -14.65
CA GLY A 61 -5.63 20.98 -14.56
C GLY A 61 -4.24 20.43 -14.24
N LYS A 62 -4.10 19.10 -14.09
CA LYS A 62 -2.80 18.45 -13.81
C LYS A 62 -1.95 18.39 -15.08
N ALA A 63 -0.63 18.43 -14.94
CA ALA A 63 0.31 18.29 -16.06
C ALA A 63 0.29 16.89 -16.71
N ARG A 64 -0.01 15.85 -15.92
CA ARG A 64 -0.15 14.45 -16.38
C ARG A 64 -1.42 13.82 -15.80
N CYS A 65 -2.12 13.00 -16.59
CA CYS A 65 -3.31 12.32 -16.10
C CYS A 65 -2.93 11.20 -15.11
N PRO A 66 -3.40 11.22 -13.85
CA PRO A 66 -3.06 10.20 -12.87
C PRO A 66 -3.49 8.79 -13.30
N ILE A 67 -4.60 8.64 -14.04
CA ILE A 67 -5.06 7.34 -14.54
C ILE A 67 -4.01 6.76 -15.50
N ILE A 68 -3.52 7.57 -16.44
CA ILE A 68 -2.57 7.13 -17.46
C ILE A 68 -1.23 6.74 -16.83
N VAL A 69 -0.71 7.56 -15.92
CA VAL A 69 0.53 7.25 -15.19
C VAL A 69 0.42 5.88 -14.51
N ARG A 70 -0.68 5.63 -13.78
CA ARG A 70 -0.93 4.35 -13.11
C ARG A 70 -1.02 3.18 -14.09
N LEU A 71 -1.71 3.36 -15.22
CA LEU A 71 -1.84 2.33 -16.25
C LEU A 71 -0.48 1.95 -16.87
N VAL A 72 0.35 2.93 -17.22
CA VAL A 72 1.67 2.69 -17.82
C VAL A 72 2.53 1.80 -16.93
N HIS A 73 2.61 2.11 -15.63
CA HIS A 73 3.42 1.32 -14.69
C HIS A 73 2.84 -0.07 -14.45
N TYR A 74 1.52 -0.21 -14.43
CA TYR A 74 0.88 -1.52 -14.36
C TYR A 74 1.21 -2.40 -15.56
N PHE A 75 1.10 -1.89 -16.78
CA PHE A 75 1.37 -2.69 -17.98
C PHE A 75 2.83 -3.13 -18.04
N ARG A 76 3.76 -2.24 -17.69
CA ARG A 76 5.18 -2.57 -17.56
C ARG A 76 5.43 -3.72 -16.57
N SER A 77 4.70 -3.77 -15.46
CA SER A 77 4.83 -4.89 -14.53
C SER A 77 4.14 -6.16 -15.02
N MET A 78 2.98 -6.05 -15.65
CA MET A 78 2.28 -7.20 -16.22
C MET A 78 3.02 -7.86 -17.38
N ALA A 79 3.75 -7.09 -18.19
CA ALA A 79 4.59 -7.60 -19.28
C ALA A 79 5.71 -8.52 -18.78
N ARG A 80 6.15 -8.34 -17.53
CA ARG A 80 7.19 -9.17 -16.90
C ARG A 80 6.64 -10.46 -16.29
N ILE A 81 5.32 -10.56 -16.07
CA ILE A 81 4.70 -11.77 -15.52
C ILE A 81 4.45 -12.78 -16.65
N ARG A 82 5.12 -13.93 -16.57
CA ARG A 82 4.90 -15.05 -17.49
C ARG A 82 3.96 -16.08 -16.84
N GLY A 83 2.76 -16.22 -17.38
CA GLY A 83 1.81 -17.25 -16.95
C GLY A 83 1.17 -17.00 -15.57
N LEU A 84 1.32 -17.98 -14.67
CA LEU A 84 0.67 -18.02 -13.35
C LEU A 84 1.66 -17.91 -12.19
N THR A 85 2.94 -17.68 -12.47
CA THR A 85 3.97 -17.56 -11.44
C THR A 85 4.51 -16.14 -11.36
N LEU A 86 4.86 -15.72 -10.16
CA LEU A 86 5.66 -14.53 -9.90
C LEU A 86 6.86 -14.94 -9.08
N ASP A 87 8.00 -14.44 -9.49
CA ASP A 87 9.26 -14.53 -8.78
C ASP A 87 9.88 -13.12 -8.73
N GLY A 88 10.36 -12.71 -7.56
CA GLY A 88 10.92 -11.39 -7.32
C GLY A 88 11.05 -11.01 -5.84
N SER A 89 11.75 -9.91 -5.58
CA SER A 89 12.08 -9.47 -4.22
C SER A 89 11.00 -8.51 -3.69
N SER A 90 10.22 -8.94 -2.70
CA SER A 90 9.22 -8.11 -2.02
C SER A 90 9.90 -7.06 -1.13
N PRO A 91 9.40 -5.80 -1.06
CA PRO A 91 9.83 -4.78 -0.11
C PRO A 91 9.21 -5.00 1.28
N PRO A 92 9.34 -6.24 1.78
CA PRO A 92 8.42 -6.96 2.64
C PRO A 92 6.96 -6.45 2.72
N SER A 93 6.33 -6.10 1.60
CA SER A 93 5.00 -5.48 1.64
C SER A 93 3.89 -6.50 1.85
N VAL A 94 2.93 -6.19 2.73
CA VAL A 94 1.74 -7.01 2.99
C VAL A 94 0.52 -6.11 3.01
N PHE A 95 -0.59 -6.58 2.45
CA PHE A 95 -1.87 -5.86 2.53
C PHE A 95 -2.98 -6.74 3.10
N VAL A 96 -3.73 -6.16 4.03
CA VAL A 96 -4.88 -6.77 4.70
C VAL A 96 -6.12 -5.98 4.29
N GLY A 97 -7.03 -6.62 3.57
CA GLY A 97 -8.26 -5.99 3.10
C GLY A 97 -9.30 -5.86 4.19
N ARG A 98 -10.14 -4.82 4.11
CA ARG A 98 -11.28 -4.60 5.03
C ARG A 98 -12.58 -5.30 4.62
N LEU A 99 -12.69 -5.69 3.35
CA LEU A 99 -13.92 -6.24 2.79
C LEU A 99 -14.12 -7.69 3.26
N GLY A 100 -15.31 -7.98 3.79
CA GLY A 100 -15.68 -9.32 4.24
C GLY A 100 -15.38 -9.63 5.71
N TYR A 101 -14.93 -8.64 6.50
CA TYR A 101 -14.65 -8.81 7.93
C TYR A 101 -15.79 -9.57 8.65
N PRO A 102 -15.49 -10.61 9.46
CA PRO A 102 -14.17 -11.01 9.97
C PRO A 102 -13.35 -11.94 9.04
N TYR A 103 -13.81 -12.21 7.81
CA TYR A 103 -13.06 -12.99 6.82
C TYR A 103 -12.47 -12.08 5.75
N VAL A 104 -11.19 -11.78 5.87
CA VAL A 104 -10.50 -10.79 5.07
C VAL A 104 -9.60 -11.43 4.01
N TYR A 105 -9.32 -10.67 2.95
CA TYR A 105 -8.27 -11.02 2.00
C TYR A 105 -6.93 -10.46 2.47
N ILE A 106 -5.94 -11.33 2.62
CA ILE A 106 -4.56 -10.97 2.96
C ILE A 106 -3.61 -11.53 1.89
N GLY A 107 -2.43 -10.92 1.79
CA GLY A 107 -1.30 -11.53 1.11
C GLY A 107 -0.20 -10.51 0.80
N PRO A 108 0.95 -11.02 0.33
CA PRO A 108 2.13 -10.21 0.09
C PRO A 108 1.99 -9.41 -1.21
N LEU A 109 2.80 -8.36 -1.33
CA LEU A 109 3.02 -7.68 -2.59
C LEU A 109 4.49 -7.77 -2.98
N SER A 110 4.73 -8.24 -4.21
CA SER A 110 6.08 -8.35 -4.76
C SER A 110 6.08 -7.87 -6.20
N PRO A 111 7.11 -7.13 -6.64
CA PRO A 111 7.32 -6.86 -8.06
C PRO A 111 7.95 -8.09 -8.74
N PRO A 112 7.83 -8.23 -10.07
CA PRO A 112 8.43 -9.32 -10.81
C PRO A 112 9.89 -9.00 -11.18
N VAL A 113 10.67 -8.55 -10.20
CA VAL A 113 12.09 -8.17 -10.32
C VAL A 113 12.82 -8.51 -9.04
N HIS A 114 14.11 -8.83 -9.13
CA HIS A 114 14.98 -9.03 -7.97
C HIS A 114 15.84 -7.80 -7.68
N GLY A 115 16.30 -7.68 -6.43
CA GLY A 115 17.21 -6.64 -5.98
C GLY A 115 16.65 -5.83 -4.82
N ASP A 116 17.22 -4.64 -4.60
CA ASP A 116 16.75 -3.76 -3.53
C ASP A 116 15.44 -3.07 -3.92
N THR A 117 14.33 -3.62 -3.44
CA THR A 117 13.00 -3.07 -3.64
C THR A 117 12.51 -2.24 -2.47
N SER A 118 13.31 -2.04 -1.39
CA SER A 118 12.88 -1.39 -0.14
C SER A 118 12.16 -0.06 -0.36
N ILE A 119 12.66 0.73 -1.33
CA ILE A 119 12.09 2.01 -1.71
C ILE A 119 10.63 1.90 -2.20
N MET A 120 10.14 0.73 -2.59
CA MET A 120 8.80 0.57 -3.16
C MET A 120 7.66 0.55 -2.11
N ASP A 121 8.00 0.30 -0.84
CA ASP A 121 7.04 0.26 0.28
C ASP A 121 7.60 0.90 1.57
N THR A 122 8.47 1.91 1.42
CA THR A 122 8.97 2.72 2.54
C THR A 122 8.62 4.20 2.32
N PRO A 123 7.39 4.64 2.68
CA PRO A 123 6.92 6.02 2.50
C PRO A 123 7.85 7.09 3.08
N GLU A 124 8.55 6.79 4.16
CA GLU A 124 9.51 7.69 4.80
C GLU A 124 10.66 8.09 3.86
N LEU A 125 10.98 7.27 2.85
CA LEU A 125 12.02 7.53 1.85
C LEU A 125 11.48 8.18 0.56
N TRP A 126 10.18 8.46 0.48
CA TRP A 126 9.57 9.06 -0.71
C TRP A 126 9.62 10.58 -0.72
N PHE A 127 9.88 11.22 0.42
CA PHE A 127 9.95 12.67 0.49
C PHE A 127 10.95 13.22 -0.54
N GLY A 128 10.54 14.27 -1.26
CA GLY A 128 11.30 14.84 -2.38
C GLY A 128 11.24 14.05 -3.70
N LYS A 129 10.60 12.88 -3.76
CA LYS A 129 10.42 12.14 -5.02
C LYS A 129 9.19 12.63 -5.78
N PRO A 130 9.22 12.63 -7.13
CA PRO A 130 8.06 13.02 -7.92
C PRO A 130 6.94 11.96 -7.81
N ILE A 131 5.70 12.40 -7.96
CA ILE A 131 4.51 11.53 -7.90
C ILE A 131 4.59 10.34 -8.86
N ASP A 132 5.19 10.54 -10.04
CA ASP A 132 5.37 9.49 -11.04
C ASP A 132 6.25 8.35 -10.53
N LYS A 133 7.27 8.65 -9.72
CA LYS A 133 8.12 7.63 -9.10
C LYS A 133 7.38 6.85 -8.02
N ILE A 134 6.57 7.54 -7.22
CA ILE A 134 5.72 6.88 -6.22
C ILE A 134 4.69 5.98 -6.90
N ALA A 135 4.09 6.44 -8.00
CA ALA A 135 3.18 5.63 -8.81
C ALA A 135 3.91 4.42 -9.40
N GLU A 136 5.12 4.59 -9.94
CA GLU A 136 5.98 3.49 -10.41
C GLU A 136 6.15 2.44 -9.31
N TYR A 137 6.61 2.84 -8.13
CA TYR A 137 6.81 1.96 -6.98
C TYR A 137 5.57 1.14 -6.66
N ARG A 138 4.41 1.80 -6.52
CA ARG A 138 3.18 1.16 -6.06
C ARG A 138 2.52 0.28 -7.12
N PHE A 139 2.43 0.76 -8.35
CA PHE A 139 1.77 0.01 -9.42
C PHE A 139 2.64 -1.10 -9.98
N SER A 140 3.93 -1.12 -9.65
CA SER A 140 4.78 -2.24 -9.99
C SER A 140 4.63 -3.46 -9.09
N LEU A 141 4.03 -3.30 -7.91
CA LEU A 141 3.80 -4.38 -6.96
C LEU A 141 2.55 -5.21 -7.32
N ILE A 142 2.70 -6.53 -7.41
CA ILE A 142 1.61 -7.47 -7.66
C ILE A 142 1.22 -8.15 -6.36
N ARG A 143 -0.07 -8.16 -6.07
CA ARG A 143 -0.64 -8.70 -4.84
C ARG A 143 -1.14 -10.12 -5.03
N GLY A 144 -0.49 -11.06 -4.36
CA GLY A 144 -1.11 -12.36 -4.07
C GLY A 144 -2.17 -12.22 -2.98
N ARG A 145 -3.32 -12.87 -3.13
CA ARG A 145 -4.37 -12.83 -2.10
C ARG A 145 -4.97 -14.18 -1.78
N PHE A 146 -5.28 -14.42 -0.51
CA PHE A 146 -6.05 -15.55 -0.03
C PHE A 146 -6.97 -15.09 1.11
N ARG A 147 -8.00 -15.87 1.43
CA ARG A 147 -9.04 -15.49 2.40
C ARG A 147 -8.77 -16.21 3.73
N VAL A 148 -8.76 -15.47 4.82
CA VAL A 148 -8.54 -15.98 6.18
C VAL A 148 -9.48 -15.29 7.17
N LYS A 149 -9.70 -15.91 8.32
CA LYS A 149 -10.39 -15.28 9.44
C LYS A 149 -9.38 -14.44 10.23
N VAL A 150 -9.78 -13.28 10.75
CA VAL A 150 -8.86 -12.34 11.42
C VAL A 150 -8.24 -12.87 12.71
N ASP A 151 -8.89 -13.81 13.40
CA ASP A 151 -8.44 -14.41 14.67
C ASP A 151 -7.79 -15.79 14.46
N GLN A 152 -7.28 -16.05 13.25
CA GLN A 152 -6.67 -17.32 12.90
C GLN A 152 -5.35 -17.52 13.69
N PRO A 153 -5.22 -18.62 14.47
CA PRO A 153 -4.02 -18.87 15.29
C PRO A 153 -2.73 -18.97 14.47
N ILE A 154 -1.60 -18.68 15.11
CA ILE A 154 -0.26 -18.92 14.55
C ILE A 154 -0.08 -20.43 14.34
N GLY A 155 0.51 -20.84 13.20
CA GLY A 155 0.74 -22.25 12.86
C GLY A 155 -0.47 -22.96 12.25
N SER A 156 -1.65 -22.34 12.23
CA SER A 156 -2.88 -22.96 11.69
C SER A 156 -3.03 -22.83 10.17
N ASN A 157 -2.23 -21.97 9.53
CA ASN A 157 -2.27 -21.76 8.09
C ASN A 157 -0.91 -21.30 7.58
N ARG A 158 -0.24 -22.20 6.86
CA ARG A 158 1.08 -21.97 6.28
C ARG A 158 1.16 -20.66 5.47
N LEU A 159 0.17 -20.35 4.63
CA LEU A 159 0.22 -19.11 3.83
C LEU A 159 0.17 -17.86 4.72
N LEU A 160 -0.57 -17.93 5.84
CA LEU A 160 -0.66 -16.83 6.78
C LEU A 160 0.63 -16.66 7.57
N ASP A 161 1.25 -17.77 7.98
CA ASP A 161 2.49 -17.75 8.74
C ASP A 161 3.65 -17.19 7.90
N GLU A 162 3.77 -17.62 6.64
CA GLU A 162 4.71 -17.02 5.66
C GLU A 162 4.50 -15.49 5.55
N VAL A 163 3.24 -15.04 5.42
CA VAL A 163 2.94 -13.60 5.32
C VAL A 163 3.27 -12.83 6.61
N ARG A 164 3.12 -13.46 7.79
CA ARG A 164 3.51 -12.85 9.08
C ARG A 164 5.02 -12.69 9.15
N GLU A 165 5.76 -13.73 8.79
CA GLU A 165 7.23 -13.68 8.75
C GLU A 165 7.73 -12.61 7.77
N LEU A 166 7.15 -12.53 6.57
CA LEU A 166 7.49 -11.48 5.60
C LEU A 166 7.31 -10.09 6.20
N ALA A 167 6.19 -9.84 6.89
CA ALA A 167 5.86 -8.53 7.43
C ALA A 167 6.87 -8.03 8.48
N LEU A 168 7.52 -8.95 9.19
CA LEU A 168 8.55 -8.66 10.20
C LEU A 168 9.94 -8.42 9.58
N SER A 169 10.14 -8.76 8.30
CA SER A 169 11.42 -8.55 7.64
C SER A 169 11.78 -7.06 7.50
N THR A 170 13.06 -6.78 7.68
CA THR A 170 13.64 -5.44 7.53
C THR A 170 14.06 -5.14 6.10
N PHE A 171 14.47 -6.17 5.36
CA PHE A 171 15.10 -6.08 4.04
C PHE A 171 14.23 -6.73 2.96
N PRO A 172 14.46 -6.41 1.68
CA PRO A 172 13.81 -7.10 0.58
C PRO A 172 14.00 -8.61 0.68
N VAL A 173 12.94 -9.36 0.44
CA VAL A 173 12.94 -10.82 0.55
C VAL A 173 12.46 -11.42 -0.75
N ASP A 174 13.15 -12.43 -1.24
CA ASP A 174 12.70 -13.18 -2.41
C ASP A 174 11.38 -13.90 -2.10
N VAL A 175 10.40 -13.71 -2.98
CA VAL A 175 9.06 -14.28 -2.84
C VAL A 175 8.66 -14.92 -4.15
N GLU A 176 8.37 -16.21 -4.09
CA GLU A 176 7.71 -16.94 -5.15
C GLU A 176 6.22 -17.06 -4.85
N MET A 177 5.38 -16.68 -5.81
CA MET A 177 3.93 -16.88 -5.74
C MET A 177 3.43 -17.69 -6.92
N MET A 178 2.57 -18.67 -6.64
CA MET A 178 1.78 -19.35 -7.66
C MET A 178 0.33 -18.87 -7.59
N PHE A 179 -0.21 -18.37 -8.71
CA PHE A 179 -1.57 -17.85 -8.80
C PHE A 179 -2.54 -18.90 -9.34
N LYS A 180 -3.78 -18.89 -8.84
CA LYS A 180 -4.87 -19.73 -9.35
C LYS A 180 -5.40 -19.24 -10.71
N ARG A 181 -5.11 -17.99 -11.07
CA ARG A 181 -5.47 -17.33 -12.33
C ARG A 181 -4.55 -16.14 -12.57
N ARG A 182 -4.40 -15.72 -13.82
CA ARG A 182 -3.53 -14.59 -14.18
C ARG A 182 -3.89 -13.34 -13.35
N PRO A 183 -2.89 -12.63 -12.77
CA PRO A 183 -3.11 -11.35 -12.09
C PRO A 183 -3.83 -10.35 -12.99
N ARG A 184 -4.80 -9.63 -12.44
CA ARG A 184 -5.58 -8.60 -13.15
C ARG A 184 -5.64 -7.32 -12.32
N GLY A 185 -5.68 -6.18 -12.99
CA GLY A 185 -5.74 -4.85 -12.37
C GLY A 185 -7.17 -4.34 -12.28
N VAL A 186 -7.57 -3.90 -11.10
CA VAL A 186 -8.77 -3.07 -10.92
C VAL A 186 -8.31 -1.74 -10.35
N PHE A 187 -8.33 -0.70 -11.18
CA PHE A 187 -7.87 0.62 -10.79
C PHE A 187 -9.02 1.40 -10.19
N ILE A 188 -9.03 1.52 -8.88
CA ILE A 188 -9.99 2.39 -8.21
C ILE A 188 -9.32 3.77 -8.10
N LEU A 189 -9.90 4.78 -8.76
CA LEU A 189 -9.62 6.18 -8.43
C LEU A 189 -10.38 6.50 -7.16
N ASP A 190 -9.79 6.10 -6.05
CA ASP A 190 -10.24 6.35 -4.70
C ASP A 190 -9.01 6.81 -3.92
N ASP A 191 -9.14 7.97 -3.27
CA ASP A 191 -8.07 8.57 -2.49
C ASP A 191 -7.87 7.83 -1.16
N GLU A 192 -8.81 6.94 -0.79
CA GLU A 192 -8.81 6.20 0.47
C GLU A 192 -8.21 4.79 0.39
N VAL A 193 -7.77 4.35 -0.79
CA VAL A 193 -7.21 3.01 -1.01
C VAL A 193 -5.73 3.12 -1.36
N GLN A 194 -4.89 2.42 -0.58
CA GLN A 194 -3.47 2.32 -0.90
C GLN A 194 -3.30 1.77 -2.32
N PRO A 195 -2.62 2.49 -3.22
CA PRO A 195 -2.43 2.03 -4.58
C PRO A 195 -1.50 0.82 -4.61
N PHE A 196 -1.86 -0.16 -5.43
CA PHE A 196 -1.02 -1.28 -5.83
C PHE A 196 -1.41 -1.75 -7.23
N GLY A 197 -0.56 -2.56 -7.86
CA GLY A 197 -0.75 -3.09 -9.20
C GLY A 197 -1.76 -4.23 -9.28
N ALA A 198 -1.44 -5.25 -10.07
CA ALA A 198 -2.33 -6.39 -10.31
C ALA A 198 -2.58 -7.21 -9.04
N SER A 199 -3.70 -7.94 -9.01
CA SER A 199 -3.95 -8.91 -7.95
C SER A 199 -4.57 -10.20 -8.47
N ALA A 200 -4.17 -11.33 -7.88
CA ALA A 200 -4.80 -12.63 -8.11
C ALA A 200 -4.83 -13.51 -6.85
N PRO A 201 -5.81 -14.42 -6.76
CA PRO A 201 -5.78 -15.48 -5.77
C PRO A 201 -4.53 -16.35 -5.91
N VAL A 202 -3.88 -16.68 -4.79
CA VAL A 202 -2.70 -17.56 -4.77
C VAL A 202 -3.08 -19.00 -4.39
N SER A 203 -2.33 -19.97 -4.90
CA SER A 203 -2.31 -21.36 -4.47
C SER A 203 -1.16 -21.63 -3.48
N SER A 204 0.01 -21.03 -3.71
CA SER A 204 1.18 -21.13 -2.82
C SER A 204 1.95 -19.82 -2.76
N ILE A 205 2.63 -19.63 -1.64
CA ILE A 205 3.64 -18.59 -1.39
C ILE A 205 4.85 -19.31 -0.83
N ARG A 206 6.05 -18.98 -1.30
CA ARG A 206 7.31 -19.38 -0.69
C ARG A 206 8.18 -18.15 -0.50
N ILE A 207 8.73 -18.01 0.70
CA ILE A 207 9.60 -16.90 1.05
C ILE A 207 11.03 -17.44 1.19
N GLY A 208 11.99 -16.68 0.65
CA GLY A 208 13.41 -16.96 0.79
C GLY A 208 13.94 -16.61 2.19
N ALA A 209 15.27 -16.57 2.31
CA ALA A 209 15.90 -16.16 3.56
C ALA A 209 15.53 -14.70 3.92
N LEU A 210 15.11 -14.49 5.16
CA LEU A 210 14.71 -13.17 5.66
C LEU A 210 15.58 -12.73 6.84
N LYS A 211 15.63 -11.42 7.05
CA LYS A 211 16.29 -10.81 8.21
C LYS A 211 15.30 -9.94 8.96
N VAL A 212 14.97 -10.37 10.17
CA VAL A 212 14.00 -9.70 11.05
C VAL A 212 14.67 -8.53 11.77
N ASP A 213 13.89 -7.48 12.04
CA ASP A 213 14.32 -6.45 12.99
C ASP A 213 14.20 -7.00 14.41
N HIS A 214 15.30 -7.12 15.15
CA HIS A 214 15.27 -7.63 16.54
C HIS A 214 14.28 -6.88 17.45
N ARG A 215 14.00 -5.60 17.16
CA ARG A 215 13.01 -4.79 17.91
C ARG A 215 11.59 -5.27 17.62
N LEU A 216 11.29 -5.60 16.36
CA LEU A 216 10.00 -6.15 15.95
C LEU A 216 9.85 -7.60 16.41
N GLU A 217 10.92 -8.40 16.31
CA GLU A 217 10.97 -9.79 16.77
C GLU A 217 10.68 -9.88 18.26
N ARG A 218 11.37 -9.08 19.09
CA ARG A 218 11.12 -9.02 20.53
C ARG A 218 9.66 -8.70 20.86
N ALA A 219 9.10 -7.68 20.22
CA ALA A 219 7.69 -7.31 20.42
C ALA A 219 6.70 -8.36 19.87
N TYR A 220 7.12 -9.15 18.88
CA TYR A 220 6.35 -10.26 18.32
C TYR A 220 6.40 -11.51 19.21
N ASP A 221 7.52 -11.79 19.85
CA ASP A 221 7.69 -12.96 20.70
C ASP A 221 7.14 -12.75 22.12
N ASP A 222 6.92 -11.49 22.52
CA ASP A 222 6.25 -11.17 23.78
C ASP A 222 4.72 -11.38 23.67
N TYR A 223 4.25 -12.44 24.33
CA TYR A 223 2.85 -12.88 24.30
C TYR A 223 1.95 -12.19 25.31
N ASP A 224 2.50 -11.39 26.22
CA ASP A 224 1.77 -10.68 27.28
C ASP A 224 1.79 -9.15 27.07
N LEU A 225 2.66 -8.65 26.19
CA LEU A 225 2.77 -7.23 25.85
C LEU A 225 1.52 -6.69 25.14
N LYS A 226 0.96 -5.58 25.63
CA LYS A 226 -0.17 -4.93 24.97
C LYS A 226 0.25 -4.31 23.65
N ALA A 227 -0.66 -4.33 22.67
CA ALA A 227 -0.35 -3.84 21.33
C ALA A 227 0.04 -2.35 21.31
N SER A 228 -0.55 -1.53 22.18
CA SER A 228 -0.20 -0.11 22.32
C SER A 228 1.20 0.10 22.92
N GLU A 229 1.59 -0.72 23.89
CA GLU A 229 2.90 -0.66 24.53
C GLU A 229 3.97 -1.11 23.53
N ALA A 230 3.74 -2.24 22.85
CA ALA A 230 4.60 -2.72 21.76
C ALA A 230 4.84 -1.66 20.68
N VAL A 231 3.77 -1.02 20.18
CA VAL A 231 3.85 0.03 19.14
C VAL A 231 4.70 1.21 19.61
N LEU A 232 4.51 1.67 20.84
CA LEU A 232 5.27 2.80 21.39
C LEU A 232 6.74 2.42 21.63
N GLU A 233 7.00 1.22 22.15
CA GLU A 233 8.36 0.73 22.38
C GLU A 233 9.14 0.67 21.07
N VAL A 234 8.63 -0.01 20.03
CA VAL A 234 9.36 -0.13 18.76
C VAL A 234 9.52 1.23 18.07
N TYR A 235 8.55 2.14 18.22
CA TYR A 235 8.66 3.52 17.72
C TYR A 235 9.77 4.30 18.42
N GLN A 236 9.83 4.26 19.76
CA GLN A 236 10.86 4.93 20.55
C GLN A 236 12.27 4.42 20.24
N HIS A 237 12.39 3.13 19.89
CA HIS A 237 13.65 2.55 19.44
C HIS A 237 13.99 2.86 17.97
N GLY A 238 13.21 3.70 17.28
CA GLY A 238 13.52 4.19 15.93
C GLY A 238 13.14 3.24 14.79
N VAL A 239 12.16 2.35 14.99
CA VAL A 239 11.58 1.58 13.87
C VAL A 239 10.69 2.52 13.04
N PRO A 240 10.83 2.56 11.70
CA PRO A 240 9.97 3.38 10.84
C PRO A 240 8.48 3.06 11.00
N VAL A 241 7.62 4.08 11.02
CA VAL A 241 6.17 3.95 11.28
C VAL A 241 5.51 3.00 10.28
N SER A 242 5.90 3.03 9.01
CA SER A 242 5.39 2.11 7.98
C SER A 242 5.63 0.63 8.30
N LYS A 243 6.79 0.30 8.89
CA LYS A 243 7.10 -1.07 9.34
C LYS A 243 6.26 -1.47 10.55
N ILE A 244 6.04 -0.55 11.49
CA ILE A 244 5.17 -0.76 12.66
C ILE A 244 3.73 -1.00 12.20
N GLN A 245 3.20 -0.18 11.31
CA GLN A 245 1.86 -0.32 10.72
C GLN A 245 1.71 -1.69 10.02
N ARG A 246 2.73 -2.10 9.26
CA ARG A 246 2.75 -3.40 8.60
C ARG A 246 2.72 -4.57 9.58
N ALA A 247 3.63 -4.59 10.57
CA ALA A 247 3.67 -5.61 11.61
C ALA A 247 2.35 -5.66 12.40
N PHE A 248 1.80 -4.50 12.78
CA PHE A 248 0.50 -4.39 13.45
C PHE A 248 -0.64 -4.98 12.59
N SER A 249 -0.62 -4.77 11.27
CA SER A 249 -1.66 -5.29 10.36
C SER A 249 -1.75 -6.82 10.30
N VAL A 250 -0.62 -7.52 10.45
CA VAL A 250 -0.58 -8.99 10.48
C VAL A 250 -0.80 -9.57 11.87
N GLY A 251 -1.16 -8.73 12.84
CA GLY A 251 -1.38 -9.11 14.22
C GLY A 251 -0.10 -9.48 14.95
N ALA A 252 1.03 -8.82 14.63
CA ALA A 252 2.30 -9.10 15.28
C ALA A 252 2.33 -8.62 16.75
N PHE A 253 1.55 -7.60 17.09
CA PHE A 253 1.58 -6.99 18.41
C PHE A 253 0.32 -7.30 19.23
N GLY A 254 0.48 -7.37 20.54
CA GLY A 254 -0.58 -7.57 21.51
C GLY A 254 -0.54 -8.93 22.20
N GLU A 255 -1.33 -9.06 23.24
CA GLU A 255 -1.48 -10.31 23.99
C GLU A 255 -1.89 -11.44 23.03
N LEU A 256 -1.26 -12.61 23.12
CA LEU A 256 -1.39 -13.70 22.14
C LEU A 256 -2.85 -14.07 21.85
N ARG A 257 -3.69 -14.12 22.89
CA ARG A 257 -5.13 -14.46 22.78
C ARG A 257 -5.97 -13.37 22.11
N ARG A 258 -5.44 -12.15 22.00
CA ARG A 258 -6.11 -10.96 21.44
C ARG A 258 -5.53 -10.50 20.11
N ARG A 259 -4.41 -11.09 19.66
CA ARG A 259 -3.83 -10.82 18.33
C ARG A 259 -4.85 -11.12 17.24
N ARG A 260 -5.02 -10.15 16.34
CA ARG A 260 -5.92 -10.25 15.18
C ARG A 260 -5.28 -9.58 13.98
N LEU A 261 -5.60 -10.07 12.80
CA LEU A 261 -5.32 -9.35 11.56
C LEU A 261 -6.15 -8.06 11.54
N VAL A 262 -5.47 -6.95 11.31
CA VAL A 262 -6.08 -5.62 11.22
C VAL A 262 -5.98 -5.15 9.76
N PRO A 263 -7.11 -4.81 9.11
CA PRO A 263 -7.06 -4.21 7.78
C PRO A 263 -6.08 -3.04 7.70
N THR A 264 -5.27 -2.97 6.64
CA THR A 264 -4.15 -2.03 6.53
C THR A 264 -4.55 -0.58 6.81
N ARG A 265 -5.72 -0.14 6.35
CA ARG A 265 -6.24 1.21 6.65
C ARG A 265 -6.45 1.44 8.15
N TRP A 266 -7.02 0.46 8.84
CA TRP A 266 -7.24 0.55 10.29
C TRP A 266 -5.91 0.49 11.04
N SER A 267 -4.93 -0.28 10.55
CA SER A 267 -3.58 -0.32 11.12
C SER A 267 -2.89 1.03 11.03
N ILE A 268 -2.95 1.71 9.88
CA ILE A 268 -2.43 3.07 9.69
C ILE A 268 -3.04 3.99 10.74
N THR A 269 -4.37 4.09 10.80
CA THR A 269 -5.05 4.97 11.75
C THR A 269 -4.77 4.62 13.22
N ALA A 270 -4.72 3.33 13.55
CA ALA A 270 -4.51 2.87 14.93
C ALA A 270 -3.10 3.20 15.42
N VAL A 271 -2.08 2.87 14.63
CA VAL A 271 -0.67 3.15 14.97
C VAL A 271 -0.43 4.65 15.04
N ASP A 272 -0.91 5.41 14.05
CA ASP A 272 -0.77 6.87 14.05
C ASP A 272 -1.44 7.49 15.27
N SER A 273 -2.62 7.01 15.66
CA SER A 273 -3.33 7.49 16.86
C SER A 273 -2.58 7.17 18.15
N MET A 274 -2.01 5.97 18.28
CA MET A 274 -1.24 5.57 19.46
C MET A 274 0.01 6.44 19.62
N ILE A 275 0.78 6.59 18.54
CA ILE A 275 2.00 7.39 18.53
C ILE A 275 1.67 8.87 18.77
N SER A 276 0.69 9.42 18.04
CA SER A 276 0.35 10.85 18.15
C SER A 276 -0.14 11.23 19.54
N LYS A 277 -0.95 10.39 20.20
CA LYS A 277 -1.40 10.64 21.57
C LYS A 277 -0.23 10.66 22.55
N ALA A 278 0.70 9.73 22.42
CA ALA A 278 1.90 9.70 23.26
C ALA A 278 2.81 10.92 23.03
N LEU A 279 2.96 11.36 21.77
CA LEU A 279 3.72 12.56 21.43
C LEU A 279 3.04 13.84 21.94
N MET A 280 1.71 13.92 21.86
CA MET A 280 0.94 15.07 22.36
C MET A 280 1.16 15.32 23.85
N GLU A 281 1.28 14.28 24.68
CA GLU A 281 1.60 14.45 26.09
C GLU A 281 2.96 15.12 26.28
N ARG A 282 3.96 14.79 25.45
CA ARG A 282 5.28 15.44 25.48
C ARG A 282 5.27 16.88 24.98
N VAL A 283 4.37 17.21 24.06
CA VAL A 283 4.22 18.59 23.54
C VAL A 283 3.73 19.52 24.65
N LYS A 284 2.90 19.04 25.59
CA LYS A 284 2.41 19.83 26.72
C LYS A 284 3.53 20.31 27.66
N ASP A 285 4.63 19.56 27.72
CA ASP A 285 5.81 19.92 28.52
C ASP A 285 6.79 20.84 27.77
N SER A 286 6.48 21.22 26.52
CA SER A 286 7.34 22.11 25.72
C SER A 286 7.15 23.57 26.10
N PRO A 287 8.17 24.44 25.93
CA PRO A 287 8.05 25.86 26.20
C PRO A 287 6.94 26.53 25.37
N VAL A 288 6.22 27.45 26.00
CA VAL A 288 5.26 28.32 25.31
C VAL A 288 5.96 29.20 24.29
N ILE A 289 5.26 29.53 23.20
CA ILE A 289 5.75 30.49 22.21
C ILE A 289 5.12 31.86 22.47
N SER A 290 5.89 32.93 22.32
CA SER A 290 5.45 34.31 22.53
C SER A 290 5.17 35.07 21.22
N GLU A 291 5.25 34.38 20.08
CA GLU A 291 5.14 34.97 18.75
C GLU A 291 4.34 34.07 17.81
N TYR A 292 3.74 34.68 16.79
CA TYR A 292 3.15 33.94 15.69
C TYR A 292 4.27 33.29 14.87
N ARG A 293 4.12 32.00 14.58
CA ARG A 293 5.04 31.28 13.69
C ARG A 293 4.27 30.67 12.54
N VAL A 294 4.77 30.88 11.33
CA VAL A 294 4.20 30.29 10.11
C VAL A 294 5.28 29.44 9.47
N TYR A 295 4.96 28.17 9.24
CA TYR A 295 5.81 27.23 8.54
C TYR A 295 5.10 26.74 7.28
N GLU A 296 5.78 26.85 6.16
CA GLU A 296 5.30 26.40 4.86
C GLU A 296 6.11 25.19 4.39
N SER A 297 5.45 24.25 3.74
CA SER A 297 6.09 23.18 2.97
C SER A 297 5.28 22.85 1.73
N ASN A 298 5.94 22.62 0.60
CA ASN A 298 5.30 22.23 -0.65
C ASN A 298 5.74 20.80 -1.03
N TYR A 299 4.78 19.89 -1.22
CA TYR A 299 5.07 18.51 -1.58
C TYR A 299 3.92 17.83 -2.36
N LEU A 300 4.26 17.18 -3.48
CA LEU A 300 3.33 16.47 -4.37
C LEU A 300 2.10 17.29 -4.79
N ASP A 301 2.33 18.52 -5.26
CA ASP A 301 1.28 19.50 -5.62
C ASP A 301 0.37 19.92 -4.45
N ASN A 302 0.75 19.61 -3.20
CA ASN A 302 0.07 20.10 -2.00
C ASN A 302 0.95 21.13 -1.30
N ARG A 303 0.30 22.17 -0.77
CA ARG A 303 0.91 23.17 0.11
C ARG A 303 0.43 22.91 1.53
N PHE A 304 1.38 22.74 2.44
CA PHE A 304 1.15 22.50 3.85
C PHE A 304 1.54 23.75 4.62
N GLU A 305 0.59 24.30 5.37
CA GLU A 305 0.78 25.47 6.20
C GLU A 305 0.56 25.07 7.66
N VAL A 306 1.53 25.36 8.51
CA VAL A 306 1.42 25.20 9.97
C VAL A 306 1.53 26.58 10.60
N ILE A 307 0.43 27.03 11.19
CA ILE A 307 0.35 28.30 11.89
C ILE A 307 0.31 28.00 13.38
N MET A 308 1.29 28.50 14.12
CA MET A 308 1.34 28.42 15.57
C MET A 308 1.00 29.78 16.17
N PHE A 309 0.10 29.76 17.15
CA PHE A 309 -0.36 30.94 17.88
C PHE A 309 0.33 30.98 19.24
N PRO A 310 0.74 32.17 19.71
CA PRO A 310 1.21 32.32 21.08
C PRO A 310 0.11 31.99 22.07
N ASP A 311 0.51 31.47 23.23
CA ASP A 311 -0.38 31.38 24.38
C ASP A 311 -0.50 32.80 24.98
N THR A 312 -1.73 33.27 25.16
CA THR A 312 -2.04 34.62 25.66
C THR A 312 -1.58 34.85 27.09
#